data_AF-A0A925AB79-F1
#
_entry.id   AF-A0A925AB79-F1
#
_cell.length_a   1.000
_cell.length_b   1.000
_cell.length_c   1.000
_cell.angle_alpha   90.00
_cell.angle_beta   90.00
_cell.angle_gamma   90.00
#
_symmetry.space_group_name_H-M   'P 1'
#
loop_
_entity.id
_entity.type
_entity.pdbx_description
1 polymer ?
#
loop_
_entity_poly.entity_id
_entity_poly.type
_entity_poly.pdbx_seq_one_letter_code
_entity_poly.pdbx_strand_id
1 'polypeptide(L)'
;MSANITNPPSPADIELARESSRAFSRLAPRHGRSLSLSVQSGNPATEKNPDSVELIEIPSSVVDVIKQVLAAMAEGNAVSIIPVQTQLTTQQAAIILGVSRPFIVGLLENGKIPFVRVGKHRRIMLQDLLNYKKASQEEQSKILDRLAEEGQDLGIGY
;
A
#
# COMPACT_ATOMS: atom_id res chain seq x y z
N MET A 1 3.54 10.38 15.15
CA MET A 1 3.11 9.05 14.65
C MET A 1 4.02 8.69 13.50
N SER A 2 4.97 7.82 13.77
CA SER A 2 5.99 7.38 12.82
C SER A 2 5.35 6.33 11.91
N ALA A 3 5.42 6.54 10.61
CA ALA A 3 5.15 5.46 9.67
C ALA A 3 6.23 4.39 9.90
N ASN A 4 5.84 3.12 10.07
CA ASN A 4 6.79 2.02 10.09
C ASN A 4 7.25 1.79 8.65
N ILE A 5 8.34 2.45 8.28
CA ILE A 5 8.99 2.32 6.98
C ILE A 5 10.11 1.30 7.13
N THR A 6 10.12 0.27 6.28
CA THR A 6 11.26 -0.64 6.21
C THR A 6 12.44 0.08 5.58
N ASN A 7 13.67 -0.29 5.95
CA ASN A 7 14.83 0.13 5.17
C ASN A 7 14.72 -0.41 3.73
N PRO A 8 15.38 0.23 2.75
CA PRO A 8 15.54 -0.35 1.42
C PRO A 8 16.11 -1.78 1.54
N PRO A 9 15.52 -2.76 0.83
CA PRO A 9 15.95 -4.15 0.93
C PRO A 9 17.37 -4.33 0.37
N SER A 10 18.18 -5.16 1.04
CA SER A 10 19.49 -5.56 0.51
C SER A 10 19.33 -6.49 -0.71
N PRO A 11 20.38 -6.73 -1.51
CA PRO A 11 20.31 -7.71 -2.61
C PRO A 11 19.87 -9.11 -2.16
N ALA A 12 20.28 -9.53 -0.95
CA ALA A 12 19.84 -10.80 -0.37
C ALA A 12 18.34 -10.78 -0.01
N ASP A 13 17.86 -9.67 0.55
CA ASP A 13 16.43 -9.50 0.87
C ASP A 13 15.57 -9.47 -0.39
N ILE A 14 16.05 -8.88 -1.48
CA ILE A 14 15.36 -8.81 -2.77
C ILE A 14 15.14 -10.22 -3.33
N GLU A 15 16.19 -11.06 -3.38
CA GLU A 15 16.06 -12.43 -3.86
C GLU A 15 15.17 -13.28 -2.95
N LEU A 16 15.35 -13.17 -1.63
CA LEU A 16 14.51 -13.88 -0.67
C LEU A 16 13.04 -13.45 -0.78
N ALA A 17 12.77 -12.16 -0.97
CA ALA A 17 11.42 -11.64 -1.18
C ALA A 17 10.79 -12.19 -2.47
N ARG A 18 11.57 -12.33 -3.54
CA ARG A 18 11.12 -12.91 -4.82
C ARG A 18 10.75 -14.38 -4.68
N GLU A 19 11.58 -15.16 -4.02
CA GLU A 19 11.32 -16.58 -3.73
C GLU A 19 10.10 -16.75 -2.83
N SER A 20 10.04 -15.96 -1.75
CA SER A 20 8.93 -15.96 -0.79
C SER A 20 7.62 -15.55 -1.44
N SER A 21 7.61 -14.53 -2.30
CA SER A 21 6.42 -14.09 -3.04
C SER A 21 5.84 -15.19 -3.92
N ARG A 22 6.71 -15.95 -4.61
CA ARG A 22 6.30 -17.12 -5.41
C ARG A 22 5.72 -18.23 -4.53
N ALA A 23 6.34 -18.51 -3.39
CA ALA A 23 5.85 -19.50 -2.44
C ALA A 23 4.48 -19.11 -1.86
N PHE A 24 4.34 -17.87 -1.39
CA PHE A 24 3.08 -17.32 -0.87
C PHE A 24 1.97 -17.31 -1.93
N SER A 25 2.29 -17.02 -3.20
CA SER A 25 1.30 -17.04 -4.28
C SER A 25 0.70 -18.42 -4.52
N ARG A 26 1.49 -19.50 -4.31
CA ARG A 26 0.99 -20.88 -4.40
C ARG A 26 0.13 -21.30 -3.22
N LEU A 27 0.49 -20.83 -2.02
CA LEU A 27 -0.14 -21.23 -0.76
C LEU A 27 -1.33 -20.36 -0.38
N ALA A 28 -1.49 -19.20 -1.01
CA ALA A 28 -2.52 -18.26 -0.60
C ALA A 28 -3.94 -18.82 -0.81
N PRO A 29 -4.77 -18.82 0.25
CA PRO A 29 -6.10 -19.34 0.19
C PRO A 29 -6.93 -18.51 -0.79
N ARG A 30 -7.70 -19.20 -1.62
CA ARG A 30 -8.81 -18.57 -2.34
C ARG A 30 -9.89 -18.24 -1.30
N HIS A 31 -9.99 -16.95 -0.95
CA HIS A 31 -11.04 -16.29 -0.16
C HIS A 31 -11.58 -17.03 1.08
N GLY A 32 -11.36 -16.45 2.27
CA GLY A 32 -12.10 -16.79 3.49
C GLY A 32 -11.55 -17.92 4.37
N ARG A 33 -10.34 -18.42 4.10
CA ARG A 33 -9.64 -19.38 4.99
C ARG A 33 -8.45 -18.72 5.68
N SER A 34 -8.28 -18.99 6.97
CA SER A 34 -7.07 -18.64 7.71
C SER A 34 -5.88 -19.43 7.16
N LEU A 35 -4.70 -18.81 7.19
CA LEU A 35 -3.43 -19.49 6.92
C LEU A 35 -2.71 -19.71 8.25
N SER A 36 -2.22 -20.93 8.45
CA SER A 36 -1.31 -21.23 9.55
C SER A 36 0.13 -21.11 9.04
N LEU A 37 0.90 -20.21 9.62
CA LEU A 37 2.33 -20.05 9.36
C LEU A 37 3.12 -20.71 10.48
N SER A 38 4.07 -21.56 10.11
CA SER A 38 5.08 -22.05 11.04
C SER A 38 6.22 -21.04 11.09
N VAL A 39 6.42 -20.41 12.24
CA VAL A 39 7.53 -19.49 12.47
C VAL A 39 8.60 -20.22 13.27
N GLN A 40 9.81 -20.26 12.73
CA GLN A 40 11.00 -20.72 13.46
C GLN A 40 11.87 -19.50 13.75
N SER A 41 12.16 -19.27 15.03
CA SER A 41 13.08 -18.20 15.43
C SER A 41 14.51 -18.67 15.17
N GLY A 42 15.20 -17.98 14.27
CA GLY A 42 16.58 -18.31 13.89
C GLY A 42 17.61 -17.59 14.75
N ASN A 43 17.47 -17.57 16.08
CA ASN A 43 18.47 -16.95 16.95
C ASN A 43 19.43 -18.00 17.53
N PRO A 44 20.60 -18.26 16.90
CA PRO A 44 21.51 -19.32 17.32
C PRO A 44 22.15 -19.11 18.71
N ALA A 45 22.00 -17.92 19.32
CA ALA A 45 22.72 -17.55 20.52
C ALA A 45 21.89 -17.53 21.82
N THR A 46 20.57 -17.71 21.80
CA THR A 46 19.75 -17.59 23.03
C THR A 46 18.61 -18.61 23.21
N GLU A 47 18.36 -19.51 22.27
CA GLU A 47 17.22 -20.41 22.41
C GLU A 47 17.59 -21.76 23.03
N LYS A 48 16.98 -22.02 24.19
CA LYS A 48 17.02 -23.30 24.93
C LYS A 48 16.33 -24.46 24.20
N ASN A 49 15.89 -24.29 22.96
CA ASN A 49 15.34 -25.38 22.16
C ASN A 49 15.45 -25.07 20.65
N PRO A 50 16.33 -25.74 19.89
CA PRO A 50 16.52 -25.46 18.45
C PRO A 50 15.33 -25.85 17.56
N ASP A 51 14.28 -26.48 18.12
CA ASP A 51 13.17 -27.10 17.37
C ASP A 51 11.78 -26.58 17.73
N SER A 52 11.63 -25.45 18.45
CA SER A 52 10.28 -24.91 18.70
C SER A 52 9.72 -24.22 17.47
N VAL A 53 9.10 -24.99 16.59
CA VAL A 53 8.24 -24.50 15.52
C VAL A 53 6.92 -24.04 16.14
N GLU A 54 6.67 -22.73 16.14
CA GLU A 54 5.39 -22.18 16.61
C GLU A 54 4.45 -22.00 15.43
N LEU A 55 3.23 -22.55 15.54
CA LEU A 55 2.19 -22.40 14.52
C LEU A 55 1.33 -21.17 14.87
N ILE A 56 1.32 -20.19 13.97
CA ILE A 56 0.60 -18.93 14.13
C ILE A 56 -0.49 -18.85 13.07
N GLU A 57 -1.75 -18.66 13.49
CA GLU A 57 -2.84 -18.38 12.56
C GLU A 57 -2.88 -16.89 12.21
N ILE A 58 -2.94 -16.59 10.91
CA ILE A 58 -3.07 -15.22 10.42
C ILE A 58 -4.36 -15.03 9.60
N PRO A 59 -5.01 -13.85 9.70
CA PRO A 59 -6.17 -13.52 8.88
C PRO A 59 -5.81 -13.51 7.38
N SER A 60 -6.76 -13.92 6.54
CA SER A 60 -6.55 -13.93 5.08
C SER A 60 -6.22 -12.54 4.51
N SER A 61 -6.75 -11.47 5.10
CA SER A 61 -6.44 -10.10 4.69
C SER A 61 -4.97 -9.73 4.90
N VAL A 62 -4.32 -10.26 5.94
CA VAL A 62 -2.89 -10.03 6.20
C VAL A 62 -2.03 -10.73 5.15
N VAL A 63 -2.46 -11.89 4.66
CA VAL A 63 -1.77 -12.65 3.63
C VAL A 63 -1.66 -11.83 2.35
N ASP A 64 -2.74 -11.15 1.95
CA ASP A 64 -2.73 -10.31 0.76
C ASP A 64 -1.81 -9.09 0.93
N VAL A 65 -1.72 -8.54 2.14
CA VAL A 65 -0.73 -7.50 2.47
C VAL A 65 0.68 -8.04 2.35
N ILE A 66 0.98 -9.21 2.92
CA ILE A 66 2.31 -9.84 2.84
C ILE A 66 2.74 -10.04 1.38
N LYS A 67 1.84 -10.50 0.49
CA LYS A 67 2.16 -10.62 -0.94
C LYS A 67 2.57 -9.29 -1.57
N GLN A 68 1.84 -8.22 -1.27
CA GLN A 68 2.12 -6.89 -1.79
C GLN A 68 3.47 -6.37 -1.27
N VAL A 69 3.76 -6.59 0.01
CA VAL A 69 5.05 -6.24 0.62
C VAL A 69 6.20 -6.99 -0.05
N LEU A 70 6.07 -8.32 -0.20
CA LEU A 70 7.11 -9.15 -0.82
C LEU A 70 7.33 -8.79 -2.30
N ALA A 71 6.25 -8.49 -3.05
CA ALA A 71 6.37 -8.02 -4.42
C ALA A 71 7.13 -6.69 -4.52
N ALA A 72 6.77 -5.71 -3.69
CA ALA A 72 7.46 -4.43 -3.65
C ALA A 72 8.93 -4.58 -3.25
N MET A 73 9.25 -5.41 -2.24
CA MET A 73 10.64 -5.67 -1.85
C MET A 73 11.43 -6.40 -2.93
N ALA A 74 10.82 -7.34 -3.67
CA ALA A 74 11.45 -8.03 -4.80
C ALA A 74 11.79 -7.12 -5.99
N GLU A 75 11.15 -5.94 -6.05
CA GLU A 75 11.46 -4.84 -6.98
C GLU A 75 12.50 -3.85 -6.41
N GLY A 76 12.99 -4.08 -5.19
CA GLY A 76 13.94 -3.18 -4.52
C GLY A 76 13.29 -2.01 -3.77
N ASN A 77 11.96 -2.01 -3.62
CA ASN A 77 11.24 -0.91 -2.99
C ASN A 77 11.14 -1.11 -1.46
N ALA A 78 11.34 -0.03 -0.72
CA ALA A 78 10.99 0.04 0.70
C ALA A 78 9.45 0.07 0.85
N VAL A 79 8.94 -0.48 1.95
CA VAL A 79 7.50 -0.60 2.20
C VAL A 79 7.10 0.15 3.47
N SER A 80 5.90 0.71 3.48
CA SER A 80 5.34 1.44 4.62
C SER A 80 3.91 0.99 4.89
N ILE A 81 3.60 0.72 6.17
CA ILE A 81 2.25 0.37 6.62
C ILE A 81 1.68 1.55 7.40
N ILE A 82 0.51 2.05 6.97
CA ILE A 82 -0.15 3.21 7.57
C ILE A 82 -1.55 2.80 8.04
N PRO A 83 -1.88 2.89 9.34
CA PRO A 83 -3.22 2.59 9.84
C PRO A 83 -4.27 3.55 9.26
N VAL A 84 -5.47 3.03 8.97
CA VAL A 84 -6.53 3.79 8.29
C VAL A 84 -7.05 4.97 9.11
N GLN A 85 -7.05 4.86 10.45
CA GLN A 85 -7.50 5.93 11.35
C GLN A 85 -6.46 7.03 11.58
N THR A 86 -5.42 7.10 10.74
CA THR A 86 -4.32 8.05 10.93
C THR A 86 -4.59 9.38 10.23
N GLN A 87 -4.31 10.47 10.94
CA GLN A 87 -4.17 11.79 10.36
C GLN A 87 -2.81 11.94 9.64
N LEU A 88 -2.87 12.23 8.36
CA LEU A 88 -1.72 12.44 7.50
C LEU A 88 -1.28 13.91 7.51
N THR A 89 0.03 14.13 7.42
CA THR A 89 0.57 15.42 6.97
C THR A 89 0.29 15.64 5.49
N THR A 90 0.38 16.88 5.02
CA THR A 90 0.31 17.18 3.58
C THR A 90 1.42 16.52 2.76
N GLN A 91 2.59 16.24 3.37
CA GLN A 91 3.65 15.48 2.70
C GLN A 91 3.28 14.00 2.54
N GLN A 92 2.77 13.36 3.60
CA GLN A 92 2.33 11.96 3.52
C GLN A 92 1.20 11.80 2.50
N ALA A 93 0.25 12.73 2.47
CA ALA A 93 -0.81 12.71 1.47
C ALA A 93 -0.29 12.88 0.03
N ALA A 94 0.72 13.74 -0.17
CA ALA A 94 1.35 13.95 -1.47
C ALA A 94 2.02 12.67 -1.97
N ILE A 95 2.74 11.97 -1.09
CA ILE A 95 3.37 10.68 -1.40
C ILE A 95 2.32 9.64 -1.79
N ILE A 96 1.22 9.53 -1.02
CA ILE A 96 0.16 8.53 -1.26
C ILE A 96 -0.57 8.78 -2.59
N LEU A 97 -0.78 10.05 -2.97
CA LEU A 97 -1.40 10.39 -4.25
C LEU A 97 -0.40 10.44 -5.43
N GLY A 98 0.92 10.35 -5.17
CA GLY A 98 1.94 10.47 -6.22
C GLY A 98 2.02 11.87 -6.83
N VAL A 99 1.77 12.92 -6.04
CA VAL A 99 1.71 14.32 -6.50
C VAL A 99 2.59 15.24 -5.66
N SER A 100 2.74 16.49 -6.07
CA SER A 100 3.51 17.48 -5.32
C SER A 100 2.78 17.96 -4.05
N ARG A 101 3.54 18.34 -3.00
CA ARG A 101 2.96 18.91 -1.78
C ARG A 101 2.13 20.18 -2.04
N PRO A 102 2.56 21.14 -2.88
CA PRO A 102 1.75 22.31 -3.22
C PRO A 102 0.40 21.94 -3.83
N PHE A 103 0.35 20.89 -4.67
CA PHE A 103 -0.90 20.41 -5.25
C PHE A 103 -1.88 19.94 -4.17
N ILE A 104 -1.42 19.14 -3.18
CA ILE A 104 -2.24 18.76 -2.03
C ILE A 104 -2.75 20.01 -1.29
N VAL A 105 -1.89 20.98 -1.02
CA VAL A 105 -2.30 22.21 -0.32
C VAL A 105 -3.40 22.94 -1.09
N GLY A 106 -3.28 23.03 -2.42
CA GLY A 106 -4.32 23.60 -3.27
C GLY A 106 -5.64 22.83 -3.18
N LEU A 107 -5.62 21.50 -3.18
CA LEU A 107 -6.82 20.69 -2.98
C LEU A 107 -7.50 20.94 -1.62
N LEU A 108 -6.71 21.11 -0.57
CA LEU A 108 -7.23 21.42 0.76
C LEU A 108 -7.87 22.81 0.82
N GLU A 109 -7.18 23.81 0.27
CA GLU A 109 -7.65 25.21 0.29
C GLU A 109 -8.89 25.42 -0.59
N ASN A 110 -8.99 24.67 -1.68
CA ASN A 110 -10.17 24.65 -2.55
C ASN A 110 -11.31 23.75 -2.01
N GLY A 111 -11.18 23.19 -0.81
CA GLY A 111 -12.21 22.35 -0.18
C GLY A 111 -12.47 21.01 -0.87
N LYS A 112 -11.58 20.57 -1.76
CA LYS A 112 -11.71 19.29 -2.48
C LYS A 112 -11.45 18.08 -1.59
N ILE A 113 -10.64 18.26 -0.54
CA ILE A 113 -10.39 17.24 0.48
C ILE A 113 -10.56 17.88 1.85
N PRO A 114 -11.42 17.32 2.73
CA PRO A 114 -11.52 17.76 4.11
C PRO A 114 -10.18 17.72 4.84
N PHE A 115 -9.93 18.71 5.69
CA PHE A 115 -8.76 18.72 6.56
C PHE A 115 -9.09 19.42 7.88
N VAL A 116 -8.33 19.09 8.92
CA VAL A 116 -8.35 19.81 10.19
C VAL A 116 -7.03 20.52 10.40
N ARG A 117 -7.05 21.63 11.14
CA ARG A 117 -5.83 22.31 11.59
C ARG A 117 -5.45 21.81 12.97
N VAL A 118 -4.22 21.34 13.11
CA VAL A 118 -3.60 21.01 14.40
C VAL A 118 -2.44 21.98 14.59
N GLY A 119 -2.67 23.01 15.39
CA GLY A 119 -1.79 24.19 15.46
C GLY A 119 -1.67 24.87 14.10
N LYS A 120 -0.44 25.05 13.60
CA LYS A 120 -0.16 25.65 12.28
C LYS A 120 -0.23 24.65 11.12
N HIS A 121 -0.38 23.35 11.39
CA HIS A 121 -0.29 22.30 10.38
C HIS A 121 -1.67 21.80 9.96
N ARG A 122 -1.82 21.49 8.66
CA ARG A 122 -3.01 20.82 8.12
C ARG A 122 -2.85 19.30 8.28
N ARG A 123 -3.93 18.64 8.67
CA ARG A 123 -4.03 17.19 8.85
C ARG A 123 -5.21 16.67 8.05
N ILE A 124 -4.97 15.57 7.33
CA ILE A 124 -5.95 14.96 6.41
C ILE A 124 -6.23 13.56 6.92
N MET A 125 -7.48 13.14 7.06
CA MET A 125 -7.76 11.74 7.35
C MET A 125 -7.43 10.89 6.12
N LEU A 126 -6.76 9.75 6.31
CA LEU A 126 -6.44 8.85 5.21
C LEU A 126 -7.70 8.46 4.42
N GLN A 127 -8.82 8.21 5.11
CA GLN A 127 -10.10 7.90 4.48
C GLN A 127 -10.55 8.98 3.48
N ASP A 128 -10.47 10.26 3.87
CA ASP A 128 -10.85 11.38 2.99
C ASP A 128 -9.93 11.47 1.77
N LEU A 129 -8.64 11.22 1.96
CA LEU A 129 -7.67 11.19 0.87
C LEU A 129 -7.96 10.05 -0.13
N LEU A 130 -8.29 8.86 0.37
CA LEU A 130 -8.61 7.70 -0.45
C LEU A 130 -9.95 7.88 -1.19
N ASN A 131 -10.94 8.50 -0.54
CA ASN A 131 -12.21 8.85 -1.18
C ASN A 131 -12.00 9.81 -2.35
N TYR A 132 -11.17 10.84 -2.16
CA TYR A 132 -10.79 11.75 -3.23
C TYR A 132 -10.09 11.02 -4.39
N LYS A 133 -9.12 10.14 -4.08
CA LYS A 133 -8.41 9.36 -5.10
C LYS A 133 -9.39 8.53 -5.96
N LYS A 134 -10.31 7.83 -5.30
CA LYS A 134 -11.33 7.02 -5.97
C LYS A 134 -12.23 7.86 -6.89
N ALA A 135 -12.77 8.97 -6.38
CA ALA A 135 -13.61 9.86 -7.17
C ALA A 135 -12.86 10.45 -8.38
N SER A 136 -11.57 10.80 -8.21
CA SER A 136 -10.73 11.31 -9.30
C SER A 136 -10.46 10.26 -10.38
N GLN A 137 -10.29 8.99 -10.01
CA GLN A 137 -10.09 7.88 -10.96
C GLN A 137 -11.36 7.59 -11.75
N GLU A 138 -12.52 7.61 -11.09
CA GLU A 138 -13.81 7.45 -11.75
C GLU A 138 -14.09 8.57 -12.77
N GLU A 139 -13.74 9.82 -12.44
CA GLU A 139 -13.88 10.94 -13.37
C GLU A 139 -12.92 10.83 -14.57
N GLN A 140 -11.66 10.44 -14.32
CA GLN A 140 -10.70 10.21 -15.40
C GLN A 140 -11.16 9.12 -16.36
N SER A 141 -11.71 8.02 -15.85
CA SER A 141 -12.26 6.96 -16.69
C SER A 141 -13.38 7.48 -17.60
N LYS A 142 -14.34 8.24 -17.05
CA LYS A 142 -15.44 8.81 -17.83
C LYS A 142 -14.97 9.76 -18.94
N ILE A 143 -13.93 10.55 -18.68
CA ILE A 143 -13.34 11.45 -19.69
C ILE A 143 -12.70 10.63 -20.80
N LEU A 144 -11.96 9.58 -20.48
CA LEU A 144 -11.34 8.70 -21.47
C LEU A 144 -12.39 7.96 -22.32
N ASP A 145 -13.45 7.46 -21.69
CA ASP A 145 -14.56 6.80 -22.39
C ASP A 145 -15.23 7.75 -23.38
N ARG A 146 -15.49 9.00 -22.94
CA ARG A 146 -16.04 10.05 -23.80
C ARG A 146 -15.11 10.42 -24.96
N LEU A 147 -13.82 10.56 -24.72
CA LEU A 147 -12.84 10.86 -25.77
C LEU A 147 -12.73 9.71 -26.79
N ALA A 148 -12.87 8.45 -26.34
CA ALA A 148 -12.89 7.29 -27.21
C ALA A 148 -14.16 7.24 -28.08
N GLU A 149 -15.31 7.56 -27.51
CA GLU A 149 -16.60 7.67 -28.23
C GLU A 149 -16.55 8.79 -29.28
N GLU A 150 -16.10 9.99 -28.89
CA GLU A 150 -15.94 11.14 -29.81
C GLU A 150 -14.90 10.85 -30.92
N GLY A 151 -13.84 10.09 -30.62
CA GLY A 151 -12.85 9.66 -31.61
C GLY A 151 -13.37 8.62 -32.61
N GLN A 152 -14.24 7.71 -32.17
CA GLN A 152 -14.91 6.74 -33.05
C GLN A 152 -15.89 7.43 -34.00
N ASP A 153 -16.62 8.44 -33.52
CA ASP A 153 -17.53 9.24 -34.34
C ASP A 153 -16.80 10.09 -35.40
N LEU A 154 -15.55 10.50 -35.12
CA LEU A 154 -14.72 11.27 -36.05
C LEU A 154 -13.94 10.41 -37.05
N GLY A 155 -14.08 9.07 -37.01
CA GLY A 155 -13.46 8.16 -37.98
C GLY A 155 -11.93 8.06 -37.88
N ILE A 156 -11.34 8.50 -36.77
CA ILE A 156 -9.91 8.37 -36.47
C ILE A 156 -9.67 7.05 -35.72
N GLY A 157 -9.94 5.95 -36.41
CA GLY A 157 -9.42 4.63 -36.05
C GLY A 157 -8.18 4.34 -36.88
N TYR A 158 -7.07 3.94 -36.24
CA TYR A 158 -5.91 3.37 -36.95
C TYR A 158 -6.24 1.99 -37.51
#